data_AF-A0A9P0NZ83-F1
#
_entry.id   AF-A0A9P0NZ83-F1
#
_cell.length_a   1.000
_cell.length_b   1.000
_cell.length_c   1.000
_cell.angle_alpha   90.00
_cell.angle_beta   90.00
_cell.angle_gamma   90.00
#
_symmetry.space_group_name_H-M   'P 1'
#
loop_
_entity.id
_entity.type
_entity.pdbx_description
1 polymer ?
#
loop_
_entity_poly.entity_id
_entity_poly.type
_entity_poly.pdbx_seq_one_letter_code
_entity_poly.pdbx_strand_id
1 'polypeptide(L)'
;MKVVSNDSMRPNRLERHLKQQHPTLVWKTKEFFSSKEESLKRMRVDKSGSYHTGVALHLKASFEIAFMVHTKRNDLGSRTTIFN
;
A
#
# COMPACT_ATOMS: atom_id res chain seq x y z
N MET A 1 -18.46 -0.60 14.49
CA MET A 1 -17.34 -1.56 14.29
C MET A 1 -16.08 -0.89 14.85
N LYS A 2 -15.44 -1.44 15.89
CA LYS A 2 -14.27 -0.80 16.52
C LYS A 2 -13.02 -1.22 15.76
N VAL A 3 -12.28 -0.26 15.20
CA VAL A 3 -11.06 -0.53 14.42
C VAL A 3 -9.93 -0.91 15.37
N VAL A 4 -9.27 -2.03 15.09
CA VAL A 4 -8.14 -2.53 15.88
C VAL A 4 -6.90 -1.68 15.55
N SER A 5 -6.43 -0.89 16.51
CA SER A 5 -5.17 -0.15 16.39
C SER A 5 -3.97 -1.10 16.40
N ASN A 6 -2.82 -0.68 15.85
CA ASN A 6 -1.60 -1.50 15.80
C ASN A 6 -1.18 -2.02 17.20
N ASP A 7 -1.30 -1.20 18.22
CA ASP A 7 -1.00 -1.60 19.61
C ASP A 7 -1.94 -2.71 20.12
N SER A 8 -3.18 -2.75 19.64
CA SER A 8 -4.16 -3.80 19.94
C SER A 8 -3.86 -5.12 19.23
N MET A 9 -2.89 -5.16 18.31
CA MET A 9 -2.44 -6.39 17.64
C MET A 9 -1.38 -7.16 18.46
N ARG A 10 -0.87 -6.58 19.56
CA ARG A 10 0.03 -7.31 20.47
C ARG A 10 -0.71 -8.48 21.12
N PRO A 11 -0.12 -9.68 21.26
CA PRO A 11 -0.85 -10.91 21.62
C PRO A 11 -1.79 -10.78 22.83
N ASN A 12 -1.27 -10.28 23.96
CA ASN A 12 -2.04 -10.10 25.19
C ASN A 12 -3.17 -9.06 25.06
N ARG A 13 -2.96 -8.01 24.24
CA ARG A 13 -3.96 -6.95 24.01
C ARG A 13 -5.02 -7.42 23.02
N LEU A 14 -4.61 -8.17 22.00
CA LEU A 14 -5.49 -8.78 21.02
C LEU A 14 -6.41 -9.80 21.67
N GLU A 15 -5.88 -10.70 22.50
CA GLU A 15 -6.69 -11.70 23.20
C GLU A 15 -7.76 -11.04 24.08
N ARG A 16 -7.37 -10.04 24.88
CA ARG A 16 -8.32 -9.26 25.70
C ARG A 16 -9.36 -8.54 24.85
N HIS A 17 -8.94 -7.94 23.74
CA HIS A 17 -9.84 -7.24 22.82
C HIS A 17 -10.85 -8.19 22.20
N LEU A 18 -10.42 -9.38 21.76
CA LEU A 18 -11.31 -10.42 21.26
C LEU A 18 -12.29 -10.86 22.35
N LYS A 19 -11.83 -11.12 23.57
CA LYS A 19 -12.73 -11.49 24.69
C LYS A 19 -13.78 -10.42 25.01
N GLN A 20 -13.43 -9.15 24.94
CA GLN A 20 -14.32 -8.04 25.33
C GLN A 20 -15.22 -7.54 24.21
N GLN A 21 -14.75 -7.58 22.96
CA GLN A 21 -15.44 -6.93 21.83
C GLN A 21 -15.93 -7.94 20.79
N HIS A 22 -15.29 -9.11 20.72
CA HIS A 22 -15.61 -10.16 19.77
C HIS A 22 -15.55 -11.56 20.41
N PRO A 23 -16.38 -11.86 21.42
CA PRO A 23 -16.27 -13.12 22.19
C PRO A 23 -16.37 -14.38 21.30
N THR A 24 -17.09 -14.25 20.19
CA THR A 24 -17.27 -15.31 19.18
C THR A 24 -16.00 -15.67 18.42
N LEU A 25 -14.98 -14.81 18.44
CA LEU A 25 -13.69 -15.02 17.76
C LEU A 25 -12.63 -15.65 18.67
N VAL A 26 -12.83 -15.64 19.99
CA VAL A 26 -11.87 -16.16 20.98
C VAL A 26 -11.63 -17.66 20.81
N TRP A 27 -12.67 -18.40 20.43
CA TRP A 27 -12.65 -19.85 20.29
C TRP A 27 -12.36 -20.31 18.86
N LYS A 28 -12.07 -19.38 17.95
CA LYS A 28 -11.80 -19.73 16.56
C LYS A 28 -10.40 -20.30 16.42
N THR A 29 -10.30 -21.36 15.63
CA THR A 29 -9.05 -22.07 15.42
C THR A 29 -8.12 -21.30 14.48
N LYS A 30 -6.86 -21.71 14.41
CA LYS A 30 -5.86 -21.10 13.53
C LYS A 30 -6.32 -21.11 12.06
N GLU A 31 -6.99 -22.20 11.65
CA GLU A 31 -7.52 -22.41 10.30
C GLU A 31 -8.56 -21.36 9.91
N PHE A 32 -9.40 -20.91 10.86
CA PHE A 32 -10.36 -19.84 10.61
C PHE A 32 -9.65 -18.52 10.26
N PHE A 33 -8.61 -18.16 11.03
CA PHE A 33 -7.84 -16.96 10.78
C PHE A 33 -7.02 -17.06 9.49
N SER A 34 -6.41 -18.21 9.21
CA SER A 34 -5.70 -18.46 7.95
C SER A 34 -6.63 -18.35 6.74
N SER A 35 -7.83 -18.94 6.80
CA SER A 35 -8.84 -18.82 5.73
C SER A 35 -9.29 -17.37 5.54
N LYS A 36 -9.46 -16.63 6.64
CA LYS A 36 -9.81 -15.20 6.58
C LYS A 36 -8.68 -14.35 5.99
N GLU A 37 -7.43 -14.63 6.36
CA GLU A 37 -6.26 -13.98 5.80
C GLU A 37 -6.15 -14.22 4.29
N GLU A 38 -6.35 -15.47 3.84
CA GLU A 38 -6.33 -15.82 2.43
C GLU A 38 -7.47 -15.14 1.66
N SER A 39 -8.67 -15.08 2.26
CA SER A 39 -9.80 -14.31 1.71
C SER A 39 -9.47 -12.82 1.57
N LEU A 40 -8.83 -12.20 2.57
CA LEU A 40 -8.40 -10.81 2.52
C LEU A 40 -7.29 -10.58 1.49
N LYS A 41 -6.33 -11.50 1.37
CA LYS A 41 -5.30 -11.47 0.32
C LYS A 41 -5.94 -11.51 -1.07
N ARG A 42 -6.91 -12.41 -1.30
CA ARG A 42 -7.68 -12.45 -2.55
C ARG A 42 -8.47 -11.17 -2.80
N MET A 43 -9.05 -10.55 -1.76
CA MET A 43 -9.73 -9.25 -1.87
C MET A 43 -8.77 -8.10 -2.23
N ARG A 44 -7.52 -8.11 -1.75
CA ARG A 44 -6.51 -7.10 -2.17
C ARG A 44 -6.15 -7.20 -3.65
N VAL A 45 -6.37 -8.36 -4.27
CA VAL A 45 -6.23 -8.58 -5.72
C VAL A 45 -7.56 -8.28 -6.43
N ASP A 46 -8.32 -7.31 -5.92
CA ASP A 46 -9.67 -7.02 -6.39
C ASP A 46 -9.73 -7.00 -7.92
N LYS A 47 -10.71 -7.72 -8.48
CA LYS A 47 -10.82 -8.02 -9.93
C LYS A 47 -10.82 -6.78 -10.83
N SER A 48 -11.05 -5.60 -10.26
CA SER A 48 -11.03 -4.30 -10.95
C SER A 48 -9.63 -3.77 -11.24
N GLY A 49 -8.57 -4.27 -10.60
CA GLY A 49 -7.20 -3.80 -10.79
C GLY A 49 -6.96 -2.32 -10.44
N SER A 50 -7.89 -1.64 -9.73
CA SER A 50 -7.84 -0.19 -9.51
C SER A 50 -6.62 0.25 -8.68
N TYR A 51 -6.15 -0.60 -7.78
CA TYR A 51 -4.91 -0.37 -7.03
C TYR A 51 -3.68 -0.41 -7.98
N HIS A 52 -3.67 -1.33 -8.95
CA HIS A 52 -2.61 -1.41 -9.95
C HIS A 52 -2.67 -0.23 -10.93
N THR A 53 -3.85 0.24 -11.33
CA THR A 53 -3.97 1.38 -12.24
C THR A 53 -3.49 2.68 -11.59
N GLY A 54 -3.81 2.91 -10.32
CA GLY A 54 -3.32 4.07 -9.58
C GLY A 54 -1.79 4.10 -9.46
N VAL A 55 -1.18 2.95 -9.12
CA VAL A 55 0.28 2.83 -9.02
C VAL A 55 0.95 3.01 -10.39
N ALA A 56 0.40 2.40 -11.45
CA ALA A 56 0.94 2.53 -12.81
C ALA A 56 0.88 3.98 -13.34
N LEU A 57 -0.22 4.69 -13.09
CA LEU A 57 -0.36 6.11 -13.44
C LEU A 57 0.66 6.97 -12.69
N HIS A 58 0.87 6.69 -11.40
CA HIS A 58 1.84 7.43 -10.59
C HIS A 58 3.29 7.21 -11.06
N LEU A 59 3.63 5.96 -11.41
CA LEU A 59 4.95 5.62 -11.98
C LEU A 59 5.17 6.30 -13.33
N LYS A 60 4.15 6.30 -14.21
CA LYS A 60 4.21 6.99 -15.50
C LYS A 60 4.45 8.49 -15.33
N ALA A 61 3.66 9.16 -14.47
CA ALA A 61 3.83 10.58 -14.21
C ALA A 61 5.22 10.90 -13.62
N SER A 62 5.70 10.08 -12.69
CA SER A 62 7.04 10.23 -12.10
C SER A 62 8.15 10.11 -13.15
N PHE A 63 8.02 9.15 -14.06
CA PHE A 63 8.96 8.96 -15.16
C PHE A 63 8.93 10.16 -16.14
N GLU A 64 7.76 10.65 -16.52
CA GLU A 64 7.61 11.81 -17.42
C GLU A 64 8.25 13.07 -16.83
N ILE A 65 8.06 13.32 -15.53
CA ILE A 65 8.70 14.44 -14.83
C ILE A 65 10.22 14.26 -14.82
N ALA A 66 10.73 13.07 -14.48
CA ALA A 66 12.16 12.79 -14.47
C ALA A 66 12.79 12.97 -15.86
N PHE A 67 12.10 12.52 -16.91
CA PHE A 67 12.53 12.68 -18.29
C PHE A 67 12.56 14.15 -18.72
N MET A 68 11.50 14.91 -18.42
CA MET A 68 11.45 16.36 -18.72
C MET A 68 12.56 17.12 -18.00
N VAL A 69 12.86 16.77 -16.75
CA VAL A 69 13.96 17.39 -16.00
C VAL A 69 15.31 17.03 -16.61
N HIS A 70 15.49 15.78 -17.06
CA HIS A 70 16.70 15.35 -17.75
C HIS A 70 16.89 16.08 -19.09
N THR A 71 15.86 16.16 -19.92
CA THR A 71 15.92 16.85 -21.22
C THR A 71 16.14 18.35 -21.07
N LYS A 72 15.46 19.02 -20.12
CA LYS A 72 15.70 20.44 -19.83
C LYS A 72 17.13 20.73 -19.35
N ARG A 73 17.74 19.80 -18.62
CA ARG A 73 19.16 19.93 -18.21
C ARG A 73 20.10 19.79 -19.41
N ASN A 74 19.79 18.92 -20.36
CA ASN A 74 20.59 18.75 -21.58
C ASN A 74 20.45 19.93 -22.55
N ASP A 75 19.28 20.56 -22.65
CA ASP A 75 19.08 21.78 -23.45
C ASP A 75 19.81 23.00 -22.87
N LEU A 76 19.86 23.12 -21.54
CA LEU A 76 20.63 24.19 -20.86
C LEU A 76 22.15 23.98 -20.94
N GLY A 77 22.61 22.75 -21.17
CA GLY A 77 24.02 22.44 -21.42
C GLY A 77 24.53 22.86 -22.81
N SER A 78 23.64 23.11 -23.76
CA SER A 78 24.00 23.46 -25.15
C SER A 78 24.00 24.98 -25.42
N ARG A 79 23.70 25.82 -24.42
CA ARG A 79 23.52 27.28 -24.58
C ARG A 79 24.60 28.15 -23.93
N THR A 80 25.71 27.57 -23.47
CA THR A 80 26.79 28.30 -22.78
C THR A 80 28.13 28.30 -23.52
N THR A 81 28.11 28.20 -24.84
CA THR A 81 29.31 28.44 -25.65
C THR A 81 28.95 29.42 -26.76
N ILE A 82 29.88 30.32 -27.06
CA ILE A 82 29.82 31.38 -28.08
C ILE A 82 29.22 32.72 -27.60
N PHE A 83 29.96 33.40 -26.71
CA PHE A 83 30.43 34.77 -26.96
C PHE A 83 31.87 34.88 -26.45
N ASN A 84 32.82 34.89 -27.38
CA ASN A 84 34.14 35.52 -27.28
C ASN A 84 34.59 35.85 -28.70
#